data_AF-A0A3C1PVW5-F1
#
_entry.id   AF-A0A3C1PVW5-F1
#
_cell.length_a   1.000
_cell.length_b   1.000
_cell.length_c   1.000
_cell.angle_alpha   90.00
_cell.angle_beta   90.00
_cell.angle_gamma   90.00
#
_symmetry.space_group_name_H-M   'P 1'
#
loop_
_entity.id
_entity.type
_entity.pdbx_description
1 polymer ?
#
loop_
_entity_poly.entity_id
_entity_poly.type
_entity_poly.pdbx_seq_one_letter_code
_entity_poly.pdbx_strand_id
1 'polypeptide(L)'
;MMIDFGHAGALKSILGSHTEAFQSQVLDALVRKDLDALSKLERTVPEIAVLKNAYGNLDTVLRSCELEDILQIACSEVAAVREGLEAENVSWYCDFGETHGFSYHTGLVFGIYSLKRDQLLVRGGRYDYVGEAFGRARAATGFSADLKTLVRLAN
;
A
#
# COMPACT_ATOMS: atom_id res chain seq x y z
N MET A 1 -11.97 10.84 -9.86
CA MET A 1 -10.53 10.46 -9.85
C MET A 1 -10.39 9.13 -9.12
N MET A 2 -9.23 8.47 -9.15
CA MET A 2 -9.03 7.24 -8.38
C MET A 2 -8.01 7.47 -7.28
N ILE A 3 -8.29 6.98 -6.08
CA ILE A 3 -7.33 6.88 -4.98
C ILE A 3 -7.13 5.39 -4.71
N ASP A 4 -5.87 4.98 -4.71
CA ASP A 4 -5.45 3.62 -4.42
C ASP A 4 -4.59 3.62 -3.15
N PHE A 5 -4.94 2.75 -2.21
CA PHE A 5 -4.27 2.64 -0.91
C PHE A 5 -3.44 1.36 -0.82
N GLY A 6 -2.28 1.44 -0.19
CA GLY A 6 -1.51 0.28 0.25
C GLY A 6 -1.06 0.47 1.69
N HIS A 7 -0.34 -0.52 2.22
CA HIS A 7 0.18 -0.43 3.58
C HIS A 7 1.53 -1.14 3.74
N ALA A 8 2.62 -0.38 3.64
CA ALA A 8 3.98 -0.93 3.74
C ALA A 8 4.24 -1.60 5.09
N GLY A 9 3.63 -1.10 6.16
CA GLY A 9 3.73 -1.71 7.49
C GLY A 9 3.13 -3.13 7.57
N ALA A 10 2.12 -3.44 6.74
CA ALA A 10 1.48 -4.75 6.72
C ALA A 10 2.34 -5.77 5.94
N LEU A 11 2.93 -5.36 4.81
CA LEU A 11 3.95 -6.18 4.16
C LEU A 11 5.13 -6.44 5.09
N LYS A 12 5.58 -5.41 5.83
CA LYS A 12 6.71 -5.54 6.76
C LYS A 12 6.40 -6.44 7.95
N SER A 13 5.17 -6.47 8.46
CA SER A 13 4.81 -7.39 9.54
C SER A 13 4.88 -8.86 9.10
N ILE A 14 4.55 -9.14 7.84
CA ILE A 14 4.64 -10.49 7.25
C ILE A 14 6.09 -10.84 6.88
N LEU A 15 6.85 -9.91 6.31
CA LEU A 15 8.12 -10.19 5.63
C LEU A 15 9.37 -9.81 6.43
N GLY A 16 9.24 -8.93 7.43
CA GLY A 16 10.36 -8.24 8.08
C GLY A 16 11.34 -9.15 8.84
N SER A 17 10.89 -10.34 9.26
CA SER A 17 11.72 -11.35 9.94
C SER A 17 12.46 -12.29 8.98
N HIS A 18 12.20 -12.19 7.67
CA HIS A 18 12.75 -13.08 6.65
C HIS A 18 13.94 -12.47 5.90
N THR A 19 14.77 -13.33 5.30
CA THR A 19 15.95 -12.91 4.51
C THR A 19 15.56 -12.04 3.32
N GLU A 20 16.42 -11.10 2.93
CA GLU A 20 16.21 -10.24 1.74
C GLU A 20 15.90 -11.04 0.47
N ALA A 21 16.53 -12.20 0.29
CA ALA A 21 16.27 -13.08 -0.85
C ALA A 21 14.81 -13.60 -0.86
N PHE A 22 14.29 -13.99 0.31
CA PHE A 22 12.89 -14.42 0.45
C PHE A 22 11.93 -13.24 0.27
N GLN A 23 12.24 -12.09 0.89
CA GLN A 23 11.44 -10.87 0.70
C GLN A 23 11.32 -10.52 -0.78
N SER A 24 12.44 -10.51 -1.52
CA SER A 24 12.43 -10.24 -2.96
C SER A 24 11.55 -11.21 -3.75
N GLN A 25 11.56 -12.51 -3.41
CA GLN A 25 10.70 -13.51 -4.06
C GLN A 25 9.22 -13.22 -3.83
N VAL A 26 8.83 -12.86 -2.61
CA VAL A 26 7.44 -12.52 -2.29
C VAL A 26 7.03 -11.23 -2.99
N LEU A 27 7.85 -10.18 -2.94
CA LEU A 27 7.57 -8.90 -3.61
C LEU A 27 7.41 -9.09 -5.12
N ASP A 28 8.30 -9.85 -5.76
CA ASP A 28 8.21 -10.14 -7.20
C ASP A 28 6.93 -10.90 -7.55
N ALA A 29 6.53 -11.87 -6.71
CA ALA A 29 5.29 -12.61 -6.89
C ALA A 29 4.04 -11.72 -6.72
N LEU A 30 4.05 -10.81 -5.74
CA LEU A 30 2.96 -9.84 -5.51
C LEU A 30 2.82 -8.85 -6.68
N VAL A 31 3.93 -8.29 -7.18
CA VAL A 31 3.92 -7.38 -8.35
C VAL A 31 3.30 -8.05 -9.57
N ARG A 32 3.61 -9.33 -9.80
CA ARG A 32 3.11 -10.09 -10.94
C ARG A 32 1.73 -10.71 -10.71
N LYS A 33 1.20 -10.60 -9.49
CA LYS A 33 0.01 -11.33 -9.02
C LYS A 33 0.11 -12.83 -9.33
N ASP A 34 1.30 -13.40 -9.18
CA ASP A 34 1.59 -14.81 -9.46
C ASP A 34 1.10 -15.69 -8.31
N LEU A 35 -0.16 -16.13 -8.41
CA LEU A 35 -0.81 -16.92 -7.36
C LEU A 35 -0.13 -18.27 -7.12
N ASP A 36 0.49 -18.86 -8.14
CA ASP A 36 1.19 -20.14 -8.03
C ASP A 36 2.51 -19.97 -7.25
N ALA A 37 3.25 -18.89 -7.52
CA ALA A 37 4.42 -18.53 -6.75
C ALA A 37 4.05 -18.19 -5.30
N LEU A 38 3.02 -17.37 -5.09
CA LEU A 38 2.53 -17.02 -3.75
C LEU A 38 2.11 -18.26 -2.96
N SER A 39 1.41 -19.21 -3.58
CA SER A 39 1.03 -20.47 -2.91
C SER A 39 2.21 -21.36 -2.53
N LYS A 40 3.35 -21.27 -3.23
CA LYS A 40 4.57 -21.98 -2.80
C LYS A 40 5.20 -21.29 -1.60
N LEU A 41 5.24 -19.96 -1.60
CA LEU A 41 5.83 -19.13 -0.54
C LEU A 41 5.00 -19.18 0.75
N GLU A 42 3.67 -19.28 0.62
CA GLU A 42 2.71 -19.47 1.71
C GLU A 42 3.02 -20.72 2.57
N ARG A 43 3.65 -21.75 1.99
CA ARG A 43 4.07 -22.94 2.75
C ARG A 43 5.16 -22.64 3.77
N THR A 44 5.89 -21.54 3.58
CA THR A 44 6.93 -21.05 4.51
C THR A 44 6.36 -19.98 5.43
N VAL A 45 5.52 -19.09 4.90
CA VAL A 45 4.89 -17.99 5.64
C VAL A 45 3.39 -18.00 5.33
N PRO A 46 2.57 -18.71 6.13
CA PRO A 46 1.13 -18.85 5.88
C PRO A 46 0.39 -17.52 5.75
N GLU A 47 0.88 -16.47 6.42
CA GLU A 47 0.34 -15.11 6.37
C GLU A 47 0.47 -14.45 5.00
N ILE A 48 1.21 -15.03 4.04
CA ILE A 48 1.17 -14.56 2.64
C ILE A 48 -0.21 -14.82 2.00
N ALA A 49 -0.96 -15.81 2.49
CA ALA A 49 -2.26 -16.20 1.94
C ALA A 49 -3.24 -15.02 1.87
N VAL A 50 -3.27 -14.20 2.91
CA VAL A 50 -4.16 -13.04 3.01
C VAL A 50 -3.87 -12.00 1.91
N LEU A 51 -2.60 -11.84 1.50
CA LEU A 51 -2.23 -10.86 0.46
C LEU A 51 -2.71 -11.25 -0.95
N LYS A 52 -3.02 -12.53 -1.19
CA LYS A 52 -3.40 -13.04 -2.52
C LYS A 52 -4.67 -12.43 -3.08
N ASN A 53 -5.58 -11.98 -2.21
CA ASN A 53 -6.86 -11.38 -2.58
C ASN A 53 -7.10 -10.02 -1.91
N ALA A 54 -6.10 -9.48 -1.20
CA ALA A 54 -6.22 -8.20 -0.51
C ALA A 54 -5.99 -7.01 -1.46
N TYR A 55 -6.58 -7.06 -2.66
CA TYR A 55 -6.50 -5.99 -3.65
C TYR A 55 -7.81 -5.84 -4.44
N GLY A 56 -8.11 -4.60 -4.85
CA GLY A 56 -9.31 -4.26 -5.63
C GLY A 56 -10.10 -3.11 -5.01
N ASN A 57 -11.42 -3.16 -5.16
CA ASN A 57 -12.31 -2.15 -4.59
C ASN A 57 -12.15 -2.06 -3.06
N LEU A 58 -11.99 -0.85 -2.52
CA LEU A 58 -11.65 -0.64 -1.12
C LEU A 58 -12.62 -1.31 -0.15
N ASP A 59 -13.93 -1.09 -0.29
CA ASP A 59 -14.92 -1.64 0.63
C ASP A 59 -14.96 -3.18 0.59
N THR A 60 -14.66 -3.76 -0.56
CA THR A 60 -14.56 -5.22 -0.73
C THR A 60 -13.32 -5.76 -0.01
N VAL A 61 -12.16 -5.11 -0.18
CA VAL A 61 -10.90 -5.50 0.47
C VAL A 61 -11.01 -5.37 1.99
N LEU A 62 -11.50 -4.23 2.49
CA LEU A 62 -11.67 -4.01 3.93
C LEU A 62 -12.56 -5.07 4.57
N ARG A 63 -13.65 -5.46 3.89
CA ARG A 63 -14.53 -6.53 4.37
C ARG A 63 -13.86 -7.90 4.36
N SER A 64 -13.09 -8.23 3.32
CA SER A 64 -12.39 -9.52 3.25
C SER A 64 -11.26 -9.65 4.27
N CYS A 65 -10.67 -8.53 4.67
CA CYS A 65 -9.53 -8.48 5.58
C CYS A 65 -9.91 -8.13 7.02
N GLU A 66 -11.19 -7.94 7.33
CA GLU A 66 -11.68 -7.50 8.65
C GLU A 66 -11.35 -8.50 9.77
N LEU A 67 -11.30 -9.79 9.44
CA LEU A 67 -11.00 -10.87 10.38
C LEU A 67 -9.52 -11.29 10.40
N GLU A 68 -8.69 -10.66 9.56
CA GLU A 68 -7.27 -10.96 9.46
C GLU A 68 -6.49 -10.09 10.45
N ASP A 69 -6.18 -10.63 11.63
CA ASP A 69 -5.49 -9.90 12.72
C ASP A 69 -4.23 -9.16 12.23
N ILE A 70 -3.49 -9.77 11.29
CA ILE A 70 -2.26 -9.20 10.74
C ILE A 70 -2.50 -7.94 9.88
N LEU A 71 -3.70 -7.76 9.34
CA LEU A 71 -4.11 -6.60 8.56
C LEU A 71 -4.96 -5.60 9.35
N GLN A 72 -5.34 -5.90 10.59
CA GLN A 72 -6.28 -5.07 11.37
C GLN A 72 -5.84 -3.59 11.45
N ILE A 73 -4.55 -3.33 11.70
CA ILE A 73 -4.00 -1.96 11.74
C ILE A 73 -4.13 -1.29 10.35
N ALA A 74 -3.76 -2.00 9.29
CA ALA A 74 -3.80 -1.47 7.93
C ALA A 74 -5.24 -1.13 7.50
N CYS A 75 -6.18 -2.03 7.76
CA CYS A 75 -7.61 -1.81 7.53
C CYS A 75 -8.11 -0.59 8.29
N SER A 76 -7.77 -0.47 9.57
CA SER A 76 -8.17 0.65 10.44
C SER A 76 -7.62 1.99 9.94
N GLU A 77 -6.33 2.06 9.62
CA GLU A 77 -5.71 3.29 9.11
C GLU A 77 -6.31 3.73 7.77
N VAL A 78 -6.50 2.79 6.84
CA VAL A 78 -7.10 3.09 5.52
C VAL A 78 -8.55 3.54 5.67
N ALA A 79 -9.34 2.87 6.52
CA ALA A 79 -10.72 3.25 6.78
C ALA A 79 -10.82 4.66 7.38
N ALA A 80 -9.97 4.99 8.35
CA ALA A 80 -9.92 6.31 8.97
C ALA A 80 -9.55 7.42 7.99
N VAL A 81 -8.59 7.18 7.08
CA VAL A 81 -8.24 8.16 6.03
C VAL A 81 -9.38 8.34 5.03
N ARG A 82 -10.03 7.24 4.61
CA ARG A 82 -11.20 7.30 3.72
C ARG A 82 -12.34 8.09 4.34
N GLU A 83 -12.62 7.90 5.63
CA GLU A 83 -13.64 8.65 6.36
C GLU A 83 -13.29 10.14 6.47
N GLY A 84 -12.05 10.46 6.86
CA GLY A 84 -11.61 11.84 7.07
C GLY A 84 -11.45 12.68 5.78
N LEU A 85 -11.38 12.06 4.60
CA LEU A 85 -11.24 12.80 3.33
C LEU A 85 -12.55 13.39 2.81
N GLU A 86 -13.72 12.88 3.24
CA GLU A 86 -15.06 13.34 2.82
C GLU A 86 -15.20 13.59 1.30
N ALA A 87 -14.47 12.83 0.47
CA ALA A 87 -14.34 13.13 -0.95
C ALA A 87 -15.44 12.49 -1.81
N GLU A 88 -16.17 13.32 -2.57
CA GLU A 88 -17.16 12.87 -3.54
C GLU A 88 -16.52 12.54 -4.91
N ASN A 89 -17.17 11.67 -5.69
CA ASN A 89 -16.75 11.32 -7.06
C ASN A 89 -15.32 10.73 -7.16
N VAL A 90 -14.89 10.04 -6.10
CA VAL A 90 -13.64 9.28 -6.03
C VAL A 90 -13.93 7.78 -6.14
N SER A 91 -13.18 7.10 -6.99
CA SER A 91 -13.11 5.64 -7.00
C SER A 91 -12.03 5.19 -6.01
N TRP A 92 -12.42 4.36 -5.05
CA TRP A 92 -11.56 3.90 -3.97
C TRP A 92 -11.06 2.48 -4.21
N TYR A 93 -9.75 2.31 -4.21
CA TYR A 93 -9.07 1.04 -4.36
C TYR A 93 -8.08 0.82 -3.22
N CYS A 94 -7.74 -0.44 -3.01
CA CYS A 94 -6.70 -0.84 -2.09
C CYS A 94 -5.95 -2.02 -2.67
N ASP A 95 -4.64 -2.07 -2.44
CA ASP A 95 -3.77 -3.22 -2.62
C ASP A 95 -2.85 -3.34 -1.41
N PHE A 96 -3.22 -4.18 -0.45
CA PHE A 96 -2.34 -4.51 0.67
C PHE A 96 -1.14 -5.35 0.25
N GLY A 97 -1.09 -5.82 -1.01
CA GLY A 97 0.09 -6.41 -1.64
C GLY A 97 1.00 -5.39 -2.34
N GLU A 98 0.71 -4.08 -2.26
CA GLU A 98 1.54 -3.03 -2.86
C GLU A 98 2.98 -3.09 -2.33
N THR A 99 3.92 -3.19 -3.27
CA THR A 99 5.36 -3.35 -2.99
C THR A 99 6.13 -2.05 -3.14
N HIS A 100 5.56 -1.06 -3.82
CA HIS A 100 6.13 0.25 -3.98
C HIS A 100 6.30 0.93 -2.62
N GLY A 101 7.55 1.21 -2.29
CA GLY A 101 7.92 1.81 -1.02
C GLY A 101 8.09 0.83 0.12
N PHE A 102 8.12 -0.49 -0.11
CA PHE A 102 8.50 -1.46 0.92
C PHE A 102 9.82 -1.08 1.63
N SER A 103 10.81 -0.58 0.88
CA SER A 103 12.10 -0.15 1.45
C SER A 103 12.06 1.22 2.16
N TYR A 104 11.05 2.06 1.92
CA TYR A 104 11.04 3.46 2.35
C TYR A 104 9.89 3.81 3.31
N HIS A 105 8.67 3.37 2.99
CA HIS A 105 7.47 3.66 3.76
C HIS A 105 7.32 2.73 4.98
N THR A 106 6.61 3.18 6.00
CA THR A 106 6.45 2.48 7.29
C THR A 106 5.01 2.12 7.62
N GLY A 107 4.04 2.64 6.89
CA GLY A 107 2.60 2.40 7.13
C GLY A 107 1.79 2.64 5.86
N LEU A 108 0.65 3.30 5.99
CA LEU A 108 -0.22 3.66 4.86
C LEU A 108 0.55 4.36 3.73
N VAL A 109 0.34 3.88 2.51
CA VAL A 109 0.78 4.51 1.25
C VAL A 109 -0.42 4.76 0.37
N PHE A 110 -0.32 5.72 -0.55
CA PHE A 110 -1.40 6.01 -1.47
C PHE A 110 -0.89 6.56 -2.81
N GLY A 111 -1.66 6.25 -3.86
CA GLY A 111 -1.55 6.83 -5.19
C GLY A 111 -2.85 7.51 -5.58
N ILE A 112 -2.75 8.64 -6.29
CA ILE A 112 -3.90 9.34 -6.86
C ILE A 112 -3.75 9.37 -8.38
N TYR A 113 -4.76 8.87 -9.08
CA TYR A 113 -4.72 8.69 -10.53
C TYR A 113 -5.83 9.46 -11.24
N SER A 114 -5.52 9.95 -12.44
CA SER A 114 -6.49 10.50 -13.37
C SER A 114 -7.23 9.38 -14.08
N LEU A 115 -8.55 9.26 -13.84
CA LEU A 115 -9.42 8.30 -14.55
C LEU A 115 -9.44 8.52 -16.07
N LYS A 116 -9.19 9.75 -16.55
CA LYS A 116 -9.24 10.08 -17.98
C LYS A 116 -7.98 9.65 -18.75
N ARG A 117 -6.85 9.50 -18.08
CA ARG A 117 -5.54 9.29 -18.73
C ARG A 117 -4.73 8.12 -18.15
N ASP A 118 -5.32 7.36 -17.23
CA ASP A 118 -4.65 6.26 -16.51
C ASP A 118 -3.26 6.66 -16.00
N GLN A 119 -3.19 7.86 -15.42
CA GLN A 119 -1.94 8.52 -15.09
C GLN A 119 -1.85 8.79 -13.59
N LEU A 120 -0.76 8.34 -12.96
CA LEU A 120 -0.40 8.70 -11.58
C LEU A 120 -0.10 10.20 -11.48
N LEU A 121 -0.84 10.89 -10.61
CA LEU A 121 -0.72 12.33 -10.35
C LEU A 121 0.06 12.62 -9.07
N VAL A 122 -0.26 11.84 -8.03
CA VAL A 122 0.29 12.01 -6.69
C VAL A 122 0.65 10.65 -6.15
N ARG A 123 1.78 10.57 -5.45
CA ARG A 123 2.13 9.44 -4.59
C ARG A 123 2.56 9.95 -3.24
N GLY A 124 2.16 9.24 -2.19
CA GLY A 124 2.51 9.61 -0.83
C GLY A 124 2.37 8.45 0.12
N GLY A 125 2.67 8.72 1.38
CA GLY A 125 2.56 7.73 2.44
C GLY A 125 3.35 8.11 3.68
N ARG A 126 3.21 7.26 4.70
CA ARG A 126 3.93 7.35 5.96
C ARG A 126 5.35 6.83 5.80
N TYR A 127 6.33 7.57 6.31
CA TYR A 127 7.76 7.24 6.29
C TYR A 127 8.38 7.64 7.61
N ASP A 128 7.95 6.99 8.68
CA ASP A 128 8.54 7.20 9.99
C ASP A 128 10.05 6.88 9.91
N TYR A 129 10.84 7.47 10.81
CA TYR A 129 12.29 7.22 10.92
C TYR A 129 13.21 7.89 9.88
N VAL A 130 12.71 8.69 8.93
CA VAL A 130 13.62 9.54 8.11
C VAL A 130 14.50 10.47 8.97
N GLY A 131 14.01 10.87 10.14
CA GLY A 131 14.77 11.65 11.14
C GLY A 131 15.75 10.83 12.00
N GLU A 132 15.76 9.50 11.92
CA GLU A 132 16.64 8.64 12.71
C GLU A 132 18.11 8.87 12.36
N ALA A 133 18.43 9.05 11.07
CA ALA A 133 19.74 9.48 10.60
C ALA A 133 20.20 10.84 11.16
N PHE A 134 19.26 11.64 11.69
CA PHE A 134 19.49 12.95 12.30
C PHE A 134 19.29 12.93 13.83
N GLY A 135 19.29 11.74 14.45
CA GLY A 135 19.28 11.56 15.90
C GLY A 135 17.90 11.56 16.56
N ARG A 136 16.80 11.58 15.79
CA ARG A 136 15.45 11.46 16.36
C ARG A 136 14.43 10.84 15.39
N ALA A 137 13.99 9.63 15.72
CA ALA A 137 12.79 9.05 15.12
C ALA A 137 11.55 9.90 15.45
N ARG A 138 10.78 10.29 14.43
CA ARG A 138 9.47 10.96 14.56
C ARG A 138 8.52 10.41 13.51
N ALA A 139 7.23 10.47 13.81
CA ALA A 139 6.20 10.18 12.84
C ALA A 139 6.29 11.18 11.67
N ALA A 140 6.21 10.68 10.44
CA ALA A 140 6.28 11.51 9.23
C ALA A 140 5.42 10.94 8.11
N THR A 141 4.76 11.84 7.38
CA THR A 141 3.97 11.53 6.19
C THR A 141 4.06 12.69 5.21
N GLY A 142 3.81 12.42 3.94
CA GLY A 142 3.90 13.42 2.88
C GLY A 142 3.56 12.83 1.52
N PHE A 143 3.58 13.67 0.50
CA PHE A 143 3.34 13.27 -0.87
C PHE A 143 4.17 14.10 -1.84
N SER A 144 4.26 13.61 -3.08
CA SER A 144 4.87 14.30 -4.21
C SER A 144 3.93 14.25 -5.41
N ALA A 145 3.99 15.29 -6.24
CA ALA A 145 3.22 15.39 -7.47
C ALA A 145 4.08 16.03 -8.57
N ASP A 146 3.89 15.63 -9.82
CA ASP A 146 4.54 16.27 -10.96
C ASP A 146 3.71 17.48 -11.42
N LEU A 147 4.21 18.68 -11.11
CA LEU A 147 3.57 19.93 -11.47
C LEU A 147 3.36 20.09 -12.99
N LYS A 148 4.27 19.58 -13.84
CA LYS A 148 4.10 19.65 -15.30
C LYS A 148 2.91 18.81 -15.74
N THR A 149 2.74 17.63 -15.14
CA THR A 149 1.60 16.75 -15.38
C THR A 149 0.30 17.42 -14.93
N LEU A 150 0.28 18.03 -13.74
CA LEU A 150 -0.90 18.74 -13.23
C LEU A 150 -1.32 19.90 -14.13
N VAL A 151 -0.36 20.73 -14.58
CA VAL A 151 -0.63 21.86 -15.48
C VAL A 151 -1.19 21.37 -16.83
N ARG A 152 -0.69 20.25 -17.38
CA ARG A 152 -1.21 19.63 -18.62
C ARG A 152 -2.61 19.01 -18.49
N LEU A 153 -3.12 18.87 -17.27
CA LEU A 153 -4.43 18.29 -16.98
C LEU A 153 -5.46 19.36 -16.58
N ALA A 154 -4.99 20.51 -16.09
CA ALA A 154 -5.83 21.66 -15.76
C ALA A 154 -6.33 22.41 -17.01
N ASN A 155 -5.64 22.23 -18.15
CA ASN A 155 -6.01 22.76 -19.47
C ASN A 155 -6.65 21.66 -20.32
#